data_AF-A0A9D0ZCH8-F1
#
_entry.id   AF-A0A9D0ZCH8-F1
#
_cell.length_a   1.000
_cell.length_b   1.000
_cell.length_c   1.000
_cell.angle_alpha   90.00
_cell.angle_beta   90.00
_cell.angle_gamma   90.00
#
_symmetry.space_group_name_H-M   'P 1'
#
loop_
_entity.id
_entity.type
_entity.pdbx_description
1 polymer ?
#
loop_
_entity_poly.entity_id
_entity_poly.type
_entity_poly.pdbx_seq_one_letter_code
_entity_poly.pdbx_strand_id
1 'polypeptide(L)'
;MDQLELYFSIGITLTIHLLELMGVVIIILGAIRDFFCFFSRRGSNIRLDLAQSMALGLEFKLGGEILRTVIARDWNEILTVGAIIILRGALNFLIHWEIRHLQHDDEILHETLEPHKNAQPDKA
;
A
#
# COMPACT_ATOMS: atom_id res chain seq x y z
N MET A 1 -26.06 28.69 -15.87
CA MET A 1 -25.72 27.91 -14.67
C MET A 1 -25.14 26.55 -15.06
N ASP A 2 -25.74 25.87 -16.03
CA ASP A 2 -25.34 24.52 -16.51
C ASP A 2 -23.92 24.43 -17.08
N GLN A 3 -23.45 25.45 -17.81
CA GLN A 3 -22.09 25.47 -18.36
C GLN A 3 -21.02 25.48 -17.25
N LEU A 4 -21.28 26.18 -16.14
CA LEU A 4 -20.34 26.27 -15.02
C LEU A 4 -20.26 24.95 -14.24
N GLU A 5 -21.39 24.27 -14.03
CA GLU A 5 -21.43 22.95 -13.41
C GLU A 5 -20.71 21.89 -14.26
N LEU A 6 -20.83 21.99 -15.60
CA LEU A 6 -20.12 21.12 -16.54
C LEU A 6 -18.59 21.29 -16.43
N TYR A 7 -18.08 22.52 -16.47
CA TYR A 7 -16.64 22.79 -16.34
C TYR A 7 -16.09 22.31 -15.00
N PHE A 8 -16.84 22.49 -13.91
CA PHE A 8 -16.44 22.07 -12.57
C PHE A 8 -16.39 20.54 -12.45
N SER A 9 -17.42 19.84 -12.96
CA SER A 9 -17.48 18.37 -12.98
C SER A 9 -16.33 17.77 -13.80
N ILE A 10 -16.03 18.34 -14.97
CA ILE A 10 -14.91 17.92 -15.81
C ILE A 10 -13.59 18.11 -15.07
N GLY A 11 -13.35 19.29 -14.48
CA GLY A 11 -12.10 19.59 -13.77
C GLY A 11 -11.83 18.64 -12.61
N ILE A 12 -12.86 18.33 -11.81
CA ILE A 12 -12.73 17.40 -10.69
C ILE A 12 -12.53 15.97 -11.18
N THR A 13 -13.30 15.54 -12.18
CA THR A 13 -13.16 14.19 -12.75
C THR A 13 -11.76 13.97 -13.31
N LEU A 14 -11.19 14.98 -13.99
CA LEU A 14 -9.81 14.97 -14.47
C LEU A 14 -8.83 14.86 -13.31
N THR A 15 -9.04 15.62 -12.26
CA THR A 15 -8.20 15.62 -11.05
C THR A 15 -8.19 14.25 -10.38
N ILE A 16 -9.35 13.60 -10.23
CA ILE A 16 -9.47 12.24 -9.67
C ILE A 16 -8.62 11.26 -10.48
N HIS A 17 -8.77 11.24 -11.80
CA HIS A 17 -8.00 10.34 -12.67
C HIS A 17 -6.49 10.60 -12.59
N LEU A 18 -6.07 11.87 -12.48
CA LEU A 18 -4.65 12.23 -12.32
C LEU A 18 -4.07 11.75 -10.98
N LEU A 19 -4.83 11.87 -9.89
CA LEU A 19 -4.45 11.35 -8.57
C LEU A 19 -4.32 9.82 -8.59
N GLU A 20 -5.31 9.13 -9.15
CA GLU A 20 -5.27 7.67 -9.29
C GLU A 20 -4.09 7.21 -10.15
N LEU A 21 -3.84 7.88 -11.28
CA LEU A 21 -2.72 7.59 -12.16
C LEU A 21 -1.39 7.77 -11.44
N MET A 22 -1.21 8.87 -10.69
CA MET A 22 0.00 9.11 -9.90
C MET A 22 0.25 8.01 -8.88
N GLY A 23 -0.79 7.60 -8.14
CA GLY A 23 -0.67 6.52 -7.17
C GLY A 23 -0.22 5.20 -7.82
N VAL A 24 -0.79 4.85 -8.98
CA VAL A 24 -0.40 3.66 -9.76
C VAL A 24 1.05 3.77 -10.24
N VAL A 25 1.46 4.93 -10.77
CA VAL A 25 2.83 5.16 -11.25
C VAL A 25 3.85 5.00 -10.12
N ILE A 26 3.60 5.57 -8.94
CA ILE A 26 4.48 5.45 -7.78
C ILE A 26 4.66 3.98 -7.38
N ILE A 27 3.56 3.22 -7.31
CA ILE A 27 3.61 1.80 -6.95
C ILE A 27 4.42 1.01 -7.98
N ILE A 28 4.19 1.24 -9.27
CA ILE A 28 4.90 0.55 -10.35
C ILE A 28 6.40 0.89 -10.31
N LEU A 29 6.77 2.17 -10.20
CA LEU A 29 8.17 2.59 -10.16
C LEU A 29 8.91 2.04 -8.95
N GLY A 30 8.27 2.07 -7.77
CA GLY A 30 8.81 1.45 -6.56
C GLY A 30 9.02 -0.05 -6.74
N ALA A 31 7.99 -0.77 -7.20
CA ALA A 31 8.07 -2.21 -7.43
C ALA A 31 9.17 -2.60 -8.43
N ILE A 32 9.30 -1.86 -9.54
CA ILE A 32 10.33 -2.11 -10.55
C ILE A 32 11.73 -1.89 -9.96
N ARG A 33 11.96 -0.75 -9.30
CA ARG A 33 13.24 -0.43 -8.66
C ARG A 33 13.63 -1.53 -7.66
N ASP A 34 12.70 -1.91 -6.82
CA ASP A 34 12.92 -2.85 -5.73
C ASP A 34 13.16 -4.28 -6.27
N PHE A 35 12.48 -4.66 -7.36
CA PHE A 35 12.70 -5.91 -8.10
C PHE A 35 14.12 -5.99 -8.71
N PHE A 36 14.59 -4.93 -9.36
CA PHE A 36 15.95 -4.91 -9.91
C PHE A 36 17.02 -4.89 -8.81
N CYS A 37 16.76 -4.21 -7.69
CA CYS A 37 17.67 -4.16 -6.54
C CYS A 37 17.80 -5.54 -5.87
N PHE A 38 16.69 -6.28 -5.76
CA PHE A 38 16.66 -7.66 -5.29
C PHE A 38 17.56 -8.57 -6.14
N PHE A 39 17.48 -8.47 -7.46
CA PHE A 39 18.31 -9.28 -8.36
C PHE A 39 19.80 -8.91 -8.30
N SER A 40 20.13 -7.64 -8.04
CA SER A 40 21.51 -7.15 -7.95
C SER A 40 22.22 -7.47 -6.62
N ARG A 41 21.64 -8.28 -5.73
CA ARG A 41 22.22 -8.68 -4.41
C ARG A 41 22.73 -7.51 -3.55
N ARG A 42 22.18 -6.31 -3.73
CA ARG A 42 22.52 -5.16 -2.88
C ARG A 42 21.66 -5.28 -1.62
N GLY A 43 22.30 -5.48 -0.46
CA GLY A 43 21.66 -5.71 0.85
C GLY A 43 20.89 -4.51 1.41
N SER A 44 20.04 -3.87 0.61
CA SER A 44 19.13 -2.81 1.05
C SER A 44 17.85 -3.42 1.62
N ASN A 45 17.17 -2.65 2.48
CA ASN A 45 15.88 -2.98 3.06
C ASN A 45 14.75 -2.89 2.00
N ILE A 46 14.80 -3.72 0.97
CA ILE A 46 13.88 -3.76 -0.19
C ILE A 46 12.41 -3.79 0.25
N ARG A 47 12.11 -4.50 1.35
CA ARG A 47 10.76 -4.60 1.88
C ARG A 47 10.24 -3.29 2.47
N LEU A 48 11.13 -2.48 3.05
CA LEU A 48 10.80 -1.18 3.60
C LEU A 48 10.52 -0.17 2.47
N ASP A 49 11.36 -0.17 1.44
CA ASP A 49 11.20 0.67 0.25
C ASP A 49 9.90 0.34 -0.52
N LEU A 50 9.56 -0.95 -0.62
CA LEU A 50 8.34 -1.42 -1.27
C LEU A 50 7.11 -1.00 -0.47
N ALA A 51 7.14 -1.20 0.85
CA ALA A 51 6.06 -0.81 1.75
C ALA A 51 5.82 0.71 1.72
N GLN A 52 6.90 1.51 1.64
CA GLN A 52 6.80 2.96 1.52
C GLN A 52 6.18 3.39 0.19
N SER A 53 6.58 2.75 -0.92
CA SER A 53 6.04 3.03 -2.26
C SER A 53 4.56 2.64 -2.36
N MET A 54 4.18 1.51 -1.76
CA MET A 54 2.79 1.06 -1.63
C MET A 54 1.96 2.03 -0.80
N ALA A 55 2.44 2.43 0.37
CA ALA A 55 1.72 3.36 1.25
C ALA A 55 1.48 4.70 0.54
N LEU A 56 2.52 5.28 -0.07
CA LEU A 56 2.42 6.54 -0.79
C LEU A 56 1.42 6.45 -1.96
N GLY A 57 1.47 5.37 -2.75
CA GLY A 57 0.54 5.19 -3.86
C GLY A 57 -0.92 5.00 -3.42
N LEU A 58 -1.14 4.35 -2.28
CA LEU A 58 -2.46 4.20 -1.68
C LEU A 58 -3.01 5.53 -1.15
N GLU A 59 -2.17 6.38 -0.56
CA GLU A 59 -2.58 7.72 -0.13
C GLU A 59 -3.06 8.58 -1.32
N PHE A 60 -2.38 8.51 -2.47
CA PHE A 60 -2.82 9.21 -3.69
C PHE A 60 -4.15 8.66 -4.24
N LYS A 61 -4.36 7.33 -4.22
CA LYS A 61 -5.64 6.73 -4.64
C LYS A 61 -6.78 7.13 -3.70
N LEU A 62 -6.52 7.13 -2.39
CA LEU A 62 -7.49 7.53 -1.38
C LEU A 62 -7.86 9.01 -1.52
N GLY A 63 -6.91 9.88 -1.89
CA GLY A 63 -7.19 11.28 -2.22
C GLY A 63 -8.16 11.46 -3.40
N GLY A 64 -8.01 10.66 -4.46
CA GLY A 64 -8.94 10.64 -5.60
C GLY A 64 -10.34 10.14 -5.21
N GLU A 65 -10.39 9.13 -4.35
CA GLU A 65 -11.64 8.57 -3.81
C GLU A 65 -12.39 9.57 -2.91
N ILE A 66 -11.68 10.31 -2.04
CA ILE A 66 -12.25 11.41 -1.25
C ILE A 66 -12.80 12.51 -2.17
N LEU A 67 -12.04 12.89 -3.20
CA LEU A 67 -12.48 13.94 -4.11
C LEU A 67 -13.76 13.54 -4.88
N ARG A 68 -13.93 12.24 -5.16
CA ARG A 68 -15.17 11.70 -5.75
C ARG A 68 -16.37 11.80 -4.80
N THR A 69 -16.20 11.55 -3.51
CA THR A 69 -17.30 11.67 -2.52
C THR A 69 -17.70 13.11 -2.25
N VAL A 70 -16.79 14.08 -2.43
CA VAL A 70 -17.09 15.52 -2.31
C VAL A 70 -18.05 16.02 -3.40
N ILE A 71 -18.05 15.42 -4.60
CA ILE A 71 -18.92 15.89 -5.71
C ILE A 71 -20.22 15.12 -5.84
N ALA A 72 -20.24 13.88 -5.37
CA ALA A 72 -21.41 13.02 -5.49
C ALA A 72 -22.56 13.63 -4.67
N ARG A 73 -23.60 14.10 -5.37
CA ARG A 73 -24.81 14.67 -4.76
C ARG A 73 -25.86 13.60 -4.42
N ASP A 74 -25.66 12.36 -4.88
CA ASP A 74 -26.60 11.25 -4.68
C ASP A 74 -26.07 10.25 -3.64
N TRP A 75 -26.81 10.11 -2.54
CA TRP A 75 -26.44 9.28 -1.39
C TRP A 75 -26.21 7.81 -1.76
N ASN A 76 -26.91 7.29 -2.78
CA ASN A 76 -26.80 5.90 -3.17
C ASN A 76 -25.49 5.60 -3.94
N GLU A 77 -25.04 6.57 -4.74
CA GLU A 77 -23.78 6.49 -5.48
C GLU A 77 -22.58 6.61 -4.53
N ILE A 78 -22.66 7.52 -3.56
CA ILE A 78 -21.65 7.68 -2.50
C ILE A 78 -21.45 6.37 -1.72
N LEU A 79 -22.54 5.72 -1.34
CA LEU A 79 -22.51 4.52 -0.50
C LEU A 79 -21.90 3.32 -1.24
N THR A 80 -22.22 3.17 -2.53
CA THR A 80 -21.67 2.10 -3.39
C THR A 80 -20.17 2.29 -3.61
N VAL A 81 -19.75 3.51 -3.93
CA VAL A 81 -18.33 3.84 -4.10
C VAL A 81 -17.58 3.65 -2.78
N GLY A 82 -18.11 4.17 -1.67
CA GLY A 82 -17.55 4.02 -0.32
C GLY A 82 -17.35 2.56 0.08
N ALA A 83 -18.31 1.67 -0.21
CA ALA A 83 -18.20 0.25 0.08
C ALA A 83 -17.04 -0.43 -0.69
N ILE A 84 -16.84 -0.09 -1.96
CA ILE A 84 -15.74 -0.63 -2.78
C ILE A 84 -14.38 -0.18 -2.23
N ILE A 85 -14.28 1.08 -1.81
CA ILE A 85 -13.07 1.67 -1.22
C ILE A 85 -12.69 0.93 0.07
N ILE A 86 -13.66 0.78 0.98
CA ILE A 86 -13.48 0.07 2.25
C ILE A 86 -13.06 -1.37 2.00
N LEU A 87 -13.72 -2.07 1.08
CA LEU A 87 -13.40 -3.45 0.74
C LEU A 87 -11.96 -3.57 0.21
N ARG A 88 -11.55 -2.66 -0.68
CA ARG A 88 -10.18 -2.61 -1.22
C ARG A 88 -9.15 -2.37 -0.10
N GLY A 89 -9.43 -1.44 0.80
CA GLY A 89 -8.58 -1.16 1.96
C GLY A 89 -8.46 -2.37 2.90
N ALA A 90 -9.58 -3.01 3.21
CA ALA A 90 -9.63 -4.18 4.08
C ALA A 90 -8.86 -5.38 3.49
N LEU A 91 -9.05 -5.68 2.21
CA LEU A 91 -8.35 -6.78 1.54
C LEU A 91 -6.83 -6.54 1.49
N ASN A 92 -6.42 -5.33 1.12
CA ASN A 92 -4.99 -4.98 1.07
C ASN A 92 -4.35 -4.98 2.46
N PHE A 93 -5.07 -4.51 3.49
CA PHE A 93 -4.61 -4.54 4.88
C PHE A 93 -4.46 -5.97 5.39
N LEU A 94 -5.40 -6.86 5.08
CA LEU A 94 -5.35 -8.27 5.50
C LEU A 94 -4.13 -8.97 4.92
N ILE A 95 -3.84 -8.76 3.63
CA ILE A 95 -2.65 -9.29 2.96
C ILE A 95 -1.37 -8.76 3.62
N HIS A 96 -1.31 -7.45 3.87
CA HIS A 96 -0.14 -6.82 4.49
C HIS A 96 0.07 -7.27 5.94
N TRP A 97 -1.00 -7.53 6.70
CA TRP A 97 -0.93 -8.03 8.06
C TRP A 97 -0.45 -9.48 8.11
N GLU A 98 -0.98 -10.35 7.24
CA GLU A 98 -0.55 -11.75 7.11
C GLU A 98 0.94 -11.86 6.77
N ILE A 99 1.41 -11.07 5.80
CA ILE A 99 2.83 -11.03 5.42
C ILE A 99 3.73 -10.56 6.57
N ARG A 100 3.24 -9.68 7.44
CA ARG A 100 3.99 -9.19 8.60
C ARG A 100 4.04 -10.22 9.73
N HIS A 101 2.98 -11.00 9.90
CA HIS A 101 2.88 -12.01 10.95
C HIS A 101 3.77 -13.22 10.67
N LEU A 102 3.76 -13.70 9.41
CA LEU A 102 4.55 -14.87 8.99
C LEU A 102 6.06 -14.69 9.23
N GLN A 103 6.57 -13.47 9.23
CA GLN A 103 7.98 -13.21 9.47
C GLN A 103 8.38 -13.12 10.94
N HIS A 104 7.43 -12.73 11.79
CA HIS A 104 7.68 -12.68 13.23
C HIS A 104 7.65 -14.08 13.82
N ASP A 105 6.81 -14.95 13.27
CA ASP A 105 6.70 -16.35 13.69
C ASP A 105 7.95 -17.16 13.28
N ASP A 106 8.58 -16.87 12.13
CA ASP A 106 9.84 -17.50 11.71
C ASP A 106 11.06 -17.08 12.55
N GLU A 107 11.11 -15.83 13.05
CA GLU A 107 12.18 -15.36 13.95
C GLU A 107 12.10 -15.99 15.35
N ILE A 108 10.89 -16.13 15.91
CA ILE A 108 10.68 -16.72 17.24
C ILE A 108 10.93 -18.25 17.21
N LEU A 109 10.65 -18.92 16.09
CA LEU A 109 10.97 -20.34 15.92
C LEU A 109 12.49 -20.58 15.85
N HIS A 110 13.25 -19.67 15.23
CA HIS A 110 14.71 -19.77 15.16
C HIS A 110 15.40 -19.50 16.51
N GLU A 111 14.86 -18.63 17.36
CA GLU A 111 15.40 -18.37 18.71
C GLU A 111 15.12 -19.52 19.69
N THR A 112 13.97 -20.19 19.56
CA THR A 112 13.59 -21.31 20.44
C THR A 112 14.19 -22.66 20.05
N LEU A 113 14.62 -22.85 18.79
CA LEU A 113 15.27 -24.08 18.32
C LEU A 113 16.82 -24.06 18.39
N GLU A 114 17.44 -22.91 18.66
CA GLU A 114 18.91 -22.77 18.87
C GLU A 114 19.28 -22.30 20.30
N PRO A 115 18.75 -22.85 21.41
CA PRO A 115 19.16 -22.42 22.76
C PRO A 115 20.60 -22.84 23.11
N HIS A 116 21.27 -23.65 22.28
CA HIS A 116 22.45 -24.41 22.69
C HIS A 116 23.79 -23.99 22.06
N LYS A 117 23.87 -22.88 21.31
CA LYS A 117 25.16 -22.41 20.78
C LYS A 117 25.98 -21.55 21.74
N ASN A 118 25.37 -21.04 22.82
CA ASN A 118 26.07 -20.23 23.84
C ASN A 118 26.46 -21.01 25.11
N ALA A 119 26.10 -22.29 25.20
CA ALA A 119 26.64 -23.19 26.23
C ALA A 119 27.86 -23.91 25.67
N GLN A 120 28.95 -23.18 25.46
CA GLN A 120 30.27 -23.78 25.28
C GLN A 120 30.67 -24.41 26.62
N PRO A 121 30.78 -25.74 26.75
CA PRO A 121 31.41 -26.32 27.92
C PRO A 121 32.93 -26.14 27.78
N ASP A 122 33.54 -25.80 28.91
CA ASP A 122 34.87 -26.22 29.30
C ASP A 122 36.10 -25.59 28.59
N LYS A 123 36.86 -24.82 29.37
CA LYS A 123 38.31 -24.99 29.42
C LYS A 123 38.78 -24.97 30.88
N ALA A 124 38.97 -26.19 31.40
CA ALA A 124 40.02 -26.66 32.31
C ALA A 124 41.17 -25.69 32.59
#